data_AF-A0A7S2H3G4-F1
#
_entry.id   AF-A0A7S2H3G4-F1
#
_cell.length_a   1.000
_cell.length_b   1.000
_cell.length_c   1.000
_cell.angle_alpha   90.00
_cell.angle_beta   90.00
_cell.angle_gamma   90.00
#
_symmetry.space_group_name_H-M   'P 1'
#
loop_
_entity.id
_entity.type
_entity.pdbx_description
1 polymer ?
#
loop_
_entity_poly.entity_id
_entity_poly.type
_entity_poly.pdbx_seq_one_letter_code
_entity_poly.pdbx_strand_id
1 'polypeptide(L)'
;FTEDGTERFNIIRYNLVLVVRPIWSLLLVDQSPACYWIVNPENDVYGNVAAGSSHYGFWFRALNHPDGTSGQAVSDAGLSRCPNWAPLGRFEDNVAHSTGRH
;
A
#
# COMPACT_ATOMS: atom_id res chain seq x y z
N PHE A 1 5.78 -2.88 0.22
CA PHE A 1 4.48 -3.51 0.50
C PHE A 1 4.18 -3.27 1.97
N THR A 2 2.95 -2.86 2.30
CA THR A 2 2.41 -2.77 3.66
C THR A 2 1.05 -3.46 3.67
N GLU A 3 0.67 -4.15 4.73
CA GLU A 3 -0.49 -5.04 4.70
C GLU A 3 -1.55 -4.65 5.71
N ASP A 4 -1.15 -4.53 6.98
CA ASP A 4 -2.07 -4.50 8.10
C ASP A 4 -2.52 -3.08 8.47
N GLY A 5 -1.84 -2.05 7.94
CA GLY A 5 -2.11 -0.64 8.24
C GLY A 5 -1.50 -0.15 9.55
N THR A 6 -0.80 -1.01 10.27
CA THR A 6 0.00 -0.65 11.45
C THR A 6 1.38 -0.08 11.07
N GLU A 7 1.83 -0.32 9.84
CA GLU A 7 3.11 0.13 9.32
C GLU A 7 3.04 1.62 8.98
N ARG A 8 3.59 2.45 9.87
CA ARG A 8 3.53 3.92 9.81
C ARG A 8 4.93 4.50 9.78
N PHE A 9 5.07 5.69 9.19
CA PHE A 9 6.31 6.47 9.17
C PHE A 9 7.49 5.73 8.53
N ASN A 10 7.22 4.74 7.68
CA ASN A 10 8.25 4.13 6.85
C ASN A 10 8.61 5.07 5.71
N ILE A 11 9.83 4.90 5.21
CA ILE A 11 10.32 5.59 4.01
C ILE A 11 10.46 4.56 2.90
N ILE A 12 9.61 4.68 1.87
CA ILE A 12 9.66 3.88 0.64
C ILE A 12 10.12 4.82 -0.48
N ARG A 13 11.41 4.77 -0.83
CA ARG A 13 11.98 5.72 -1.80
C ARG A 13 12.97 5.10 -2.78
N TYR A 14 13.02 5.67 -3.97
CA TYR A 14 14.01 5.34 -5.00
C TYR A 14 14.06 3.85 -5.37
N ASN A 15 12.90 3.20 -5.39
CA ASN A 15 12.76 1.82 -5.82
C ASN A 15 12.21 1.75 -7.26
N LEU A 16 12.49 0.64 -7.93
CA LEU A 16 11.88 0.26 -9.19
C LEU A 16 11.12 -1.05 -9.00
N VAL A 17 9.83 -1.06 -9.32
CA VAL A 17 9.02 -2.27 -9.39
C VAL A 17 8.57 -2.49 -10.82
N LEU A 18 8.81 -3.70 -11.31
CA LEU A 18 8.57 -4.11 -12.70
C LEU A 18 7.66 -5.33 -12.76
N VAL A 19 6.77 -5.34 -13.74
CA VAL A 19 5.97 -6.52 -14.17
C VAL A 19 5.16 -7.15 -13.03
N VAL A 20 4.12 -6.46 -12.58
CA VAL A 20 3.13 -6.98 -11.62
C VAL A 20 1.98 -7.66 -12.35
N ARG A 21 1.63 -8.88 -11.92
CA ARG A 21 0.59 -9.73 -12.53
C ARG A 21 -0.42 -10.19 -11.49
N PRO A 22 -1.69 -10.36 -11.85
CA PRO A 22 -2.69 -10.85 -10.93
C PRO A 22 -2.50 -12.34 -10.68
N ILE A 23 -2.87 -12.78 -9.47
CA ILE A 23 -2.92 -14.20 -9.13
C ILE A 23 -4.33 -14.57 -8.66
N TRP A 24 -4.74 -15.81 -8.94
CA TRP A 24 -6.10 -16.29 -8.69
C TRP A 24 -6.20 -17.27 -7.52
N SER A 25 -5.11 -17.43 -6.76
CA SER A 25 -4.98 -18.44 -5.71
C SER A 25 -5.10 -17.89 -4.29
N LEU A 26 -5.21 -16.57 -4.11
CA LEU A 26 -5.25 -15.91 -2.80
C LEU A 26 -6.51 -15.05 -2.63
N LEU A 27 -6.41 -13.87 -2.00
CA LEU A 27 -7.53 -13.00 -1.70
C LEU A 27 -8.06 -12.36 -2.97
N LEU A 28 -9.34 -11.98 -2.97
CA LEU A 28 -9.97 -11.29 -4.11
C LEU A 28 -9.19 -10.03 -4.51
N VAL A 29 -8.62 -9.33 -3.54
CA VAL A 29 -7.85 -8.11 -3.76
C VAL A 29 -6.49 -8.35 -4.43
N ASP A 30 -6.00 -9.59 -4.44
CA ASP A 30 -4.78 -10.01 -5.17
C ASP A 30 -5.03 -10.19 -6.68
N GLN A 31 -6.30 -10.16 -7.08
CA GLN A 31 -6.68 -10.12 -8.50
C GLN A 31 -6.53 -8.70 -9.08
N SER A 32 -6.45 -7.67 -8.24
CA SER A 32 -6.21 -6.28 -8.63
C SER A 32 -4.92 -5.72 -7.98
N PRO A 33 -3.73 -6.25 -8.33
CA PRO A 33 -2.48 -5.96 -7.63
C PRO A 33 -1.94 -4.55 -7.92
N ALA A 34 -1.06 -4.08 -7.04
CA ALA A 34 -0.33 -2.83 -7.20
C ALA A 34 1.18 -3.06 -7.17
N CYS A 35 1.97 -2.23 -7.89
CA CYS A 35 3.42 -2.19 -7.66
C CYS A 35 3.75 -1.74 -6.24
N TYR A 36 3.04 -0.71 -5.77
CA TYR A 36 3.14 -0.20 -4.41
C TYR A 36 1.76 -0.26 -3.78
N TRP A 37 1.59 -1.25 -2.91
CA TRP A 37 0.43 -1.38 -2.05
C TRP A 37 0.70 -0.68 -0.72
N ILE A 38 -0.10 0.36 -0.43
CA ILE A 38 0.09 1.25 0.70
C ILE A 38 -1.22 1.28 1.50
N VAL A 39 -1.18 0.75 2.72
CA VAL A 39 -2.37 0.67 3.58
C VAL A 39 -2.45 1.85 4.53
N ASN A 40 -1.32 2.31 5.06
CA ASN A 40 -1.28 3.51 5.89
C ASN A 40 -0.72 4.71 5.11
N PRO A 41 -1.48 5.83 4.99
CA PRO A 41 -1.02 6.98 4.23
C PRO A 41 0.08 7.80 4.94
N GLU A 42 0.38 7.55 6.21
CA GLU A 42 1.47 8.21 6.96
C GLU A 42 2.88 7.70 6.60
N ASN A 43 3.00 6.86 5.58
CA ASN A 43 4.29 6.47 5.03
C ASN A 43 4.76 7.51 4.01
N ASP A 44 6.06 7.79 4.02
CA ASP A 44 6.69 8.64 3.02
C ASP A 44 7.07 7.81 1.80
N VAL A 45 6.36 8.03 0.69
CA VAL A 45 6.53 7.30 -0.56
C VAL A 45 6.94 8.28 -1.66
N TYR A 46 8.21 8.27 -2.08
CA TYR A 46 8.68 9.24 -3.07
C TYR A 46 9.81 8.74 -3.97
N GLY A 47 9.92 9.33 -5.17
CA GLY A 47 11.00 9.01 -6.11
C GLY A 47 10.96 7.57 -6.62
N ASN A 48 9.83 6.86 -6.50
CA ASN A 48 9.71 5.48 -6.92
C ASN A 48 9.19 5.36 -8.36
N VAL A 49 9.56 4.27 -9.04
CA VAL A 49 9.09 3.96 -10.39
C VAL A 49 8.30 2.66 -10.39
N ALA A 50 7.03 2.74 -10.80
CA ALA A 50 6.18 1.60 -11.10
C ALA A 50 6.09 1.42 -12.62
N ALA A 51 6.65 0.34 -13.15
CA ALA A 51 6.80 0.11 -14.58
C ALA A 51 6.21 -1.25 -14.99
N GLY A 52 4.95 -1.26 -15.40
CA GLY A 52 4.25 -2.48 -15.78
C GLY A 52 3.51 -3.13 -14.62
N SER A 53 2.21 -2.84 -14.51
CA SER A 53 1.28 -3.53 -13.62
C SER A 53 0.01 -3.87 -14.39
N SER A 54 -0.56 -5.05 -14.16
CA SER A 54 -1.87 -5.39 -14.72
C SER A 54 -2.97 -4.43 -14.23
N HIS A 55 -2.80 -3.83 -13.04
CA HIS A 55 -3.72 -2.88 -12.43
C HIS A 55 -2.96 -1.64 -11.95
N TYR A 56 -2.82 -1.43 -10.64
CA TYR A 56 -2.30 -0.16 -10.11
C TYR A 56 -0.77 -0.07 -10.15
N GLY A 57 -0.24 1.14 -10.36
CA GLY A 57 1.15 1.46 -10.03
C GLY A 57 1.29 1.70 -8.53
N PHE A 58 0.52 2.66 -8.01
CA PHE A 58 0.42 2.96 -6.59
C PHE A 58 -1.04 2.82 -6.17
N TRP A 59 -1.30 2.07 -5.11
CA TRP A 59 -2.63 1.92 -4.55
C TRP A 59 -2.62 2.22 -3.06
N PHE A 60 -3.26 3.33 -2.68
CA PHE A 60 -3.62 3.60 -1.30
C PHE A 60 -4.93 2.88 -0.97
N ARG A 61 -4.84 1.78 -0.22
CA ARG A 61 -5.97 1.01 0.28
C ARG A 61 -6.13 1.27 1.78
N ALA A 62 -6.45 2.52 2.12
CA ALA A 62 -6.61 2.92 3.51
C ALA A 62 -7.80 2.19 4.16
N LEU A 63 -7.51 1.32 5.12
CA LEU A 63 -8.52 0.53 5.83
C LEU A 63 -9.24 1.35 6.90
N ASN A 64 -10.50 0.98 7.19
CA ASN A 64 -11.27 1.59 8.28
C ASN A 64 -10.72 1.23 9.67
N HIS A 65 -10.09 0.06 9.80
CA HIS A 65 -9.38 -0.40 10.98
C HIS A 65 -8.17 -1.23 10.52
N PRO A 66 -7.05 -1.20 11.27
CA PRO A 66 -5.94 -2.12 11.03
C PRO A 66 -6.42 -3.58 11.06
N ASP A 67 -5.93 -4.42 10.14
CA ASP A 67 -6.27 -5.84 10.06
C ASP A 67 -5.04 -6.75 10.33
N GLY A 68 -5.22 -8.06 10.11
CA GLY A 68 -4.16 -9.03 10.37
C GLY A 68 -3.77 -9.18 11.84
N THR A 69 -2.68 -9.92 12.06
CA THR A 69 -2.19 -10.21 13.42
C THR A 69 -1.66 -8.95 14.09
N SER A 70 -1.01 -8.05 13.34
CA SER A 70 -0.49 -6.82 13.91
C SER A 70 -1.60 -5.81 14.22
N GLY A 71 -2.66 -5.74 13.39
CA GLY A 71 -3.84 -4.93 13.65
C GLY A 71 -4.61 -5.38 14.89
N GLN A 72 -4.73 -6.69 15.11
CA GLN A 72 -5.31 -7.23 16.34
C GLN A 72 -4.48 -6.84 17.57
N ALA A 73 -3.16 -6.99 17.50
CA ALA A 73 -2.27 -6.66 18.63
C ALA A 73 -2.36 -5.19 19.05
N VAL A 74 -2.43 -4.24 18.10
CA VAL A 74 -2.60 -2.81 18.44
C VAL A 74 -4.02 -2.51 18.97
N SER A 75 -5.01 -3.28 18.55
CA SER A 75 -6.38 -3.15 19.04
C SER A 75 -6.51 -3.65 20.48
N ASP A 76 -5.91 -4.81 20.79
CA ASP A 76 -5.85 -5.37 22.15
C ASP A 76 -5.11 -4.47 23.12
N ALA A 77 -4.07 -3.76 22.64
CA ALA A 77 -3.33 -2.77 23.42
C ALA A 77 -4.06 -1.42 23.59
N GLY A 78 -5.22 -1.22 22.95
CA GLY A 78 -5.93 0.07 22.97
C GLY A 78 -5.21 1.18 22.21
N LEU A 79 -4.33 0.83 21.26
CA LEU A 79 -3.49 1.75 20.49
C LEU A 79 -3.92 1.85 19.02
N SER A 80 -5.07 1.28 18.66
CA SER A 80 -5.57 1.21 17.29
C SER A 80 -5.69 2.60 16.66
N ARG A 81 -5.08 2.75 15.47
CA ARG A 81 -5.14 3.96 14.65
C ARG A 81 -5.60 3.56 13.26
N CYS A 82 -6.74 4.10 12.84
CA CYS A 82 -7.41 3.74 11.60
C CYS A 82 -6.74 4.42 10.38
N PRO A 83 -6.25 3.65 9.40
CA PRO A 83 -5.56 4.21 8.23
C PRO A 83 -6.39 5.19 7.39
N ASN A 84 -7.70 5.00 7.26
CA ASN A 84 -8.64 5.92 6.59
C ASN A 84 -8.51 7.37 7.09
N TRP A 85 -8.32 7.54 8.40
CA TRP A 85 -8.31 8.86 9.04
C TRP A 85 -6.90 9.41 9.24
N ALA A 86 -5.88 8.70 8.77
CA ALA A 86 -4.50 9.10 8.92
C ALA A 86 -4.13 10.18 7.89
N PRO A 87 -3.32 11.19 8.26
CA PRO A 87 -2.86 12.19 7.32
C PRO A 87 -1.95 11.57 6.26
N LEU A 88 -1.98 12.12 5.06
CA LEU A 88 -1.03 11.75 4.02
C LEU A 88 0.37 12.26 4.40
N GLY A 89 1.34 11.35 4.41
CA GLY A 89 2.77 11.67 4.48
C GLY A 89 3.29 12.25 3.17
N ARG A 90 4.57 12.06 2.87
CA ARG A 90 5.16 12.49 1.61
C ARG A 90 4.73 11.60 0.45
N PHE A 91 4.11 12.17 -0.58
CA PHE A 91 3.85 11.48 -1.85
C PHE A 91 4.25 12.37 -3.04
N GLU A 92 5.50 12.25 -3.50
CA GLU A 92 6.04 13.11 -4.56
C GLU A 92 7.05 12.38 -5.45
N ASP A 93 7.27 12.89 -6.67
CA ASP A 93 8.23 12.36 -7.64
C ASP A 93 8.10 10.86 -7.94
N ASN A 94 6.93 10.29 -7.71
CA ASN A 94 6.62 8.92 -8.08
C ASN A 94 6.15 8.87 -9.53
N VAL A 95 6.71 7.93 -10.30
CA VAL A 95 6.32 7.70 -11.70
C VAL A 95 5.63 6.36 -11.81
N ALA A 96 4.46 6.34 -12.43
CA ALA A 96 3.78 5.12 -12.84
C ALA A 96 3.58 5.13 -14.35
N HIS A 97 4.05 4.08 -15.04
CA HIS A 97 3.80 3.91 -16.46
C HIS A 97 3.53 2.45 -16.80
N SER A 98 2.83 2.24 -17.91
CA SER A 98 2.43 0.90 -18.37
C SER A 98 1.61 0.15 -17.32
N THR A 99 0.83 0.87 -16.52
CA THR A 99 -0.08 0.31 -15.50
C THR A 99 -1.49 0.23 -16.07
N GLY A 100 -2.21 -0.83 -15.74
CA GLY A 100 -3.63 -0.98 -16.09
C GLY A 100 -4.52 0.01 -15.38
N ARG A 101 -5.81 -0.01 -15.75
CA ARG A 101 -6.88 0.71 -15.05
C ARG A 101 -7.67 -0.32 -14.29
N HIS A 102 -7.86 -0.11 -12.99
CA HIS A 102 -8.95 -0.57 -12.14
C HIS A 102 -8.50 -0.33 -10.72
#